data_AF-A0A7C3ZS01-F1
#
_entry.id   AF-A0A7C3ZS01-F1
#
_cell.length_a   1.000
_cell.length_b   1.000
_cell.length_c   1.000
_cell.angle_alpha   90.00
_cell.angle_beta   90.00
_cell.angle_gamma   90.00
#
_symmetry.space_group_name_H-M   'P 1'
#
loop_
_entity.id
_entity.type
_entity.pdbx_description
1 polymer ?
#
loop_
_entity_poly.entity_id
_entity_poly.type
_entity_poly.pdbx_seq_one_letter_code
_entity_poly.pdbx_strand_id
1 'polypeptide(L)' 'NDLPERLYETAYALACDVAAADGQLKEAELRLLEEIRYEFNIDRLHAAAIERGSRARHVMP' A
#
# COMPACT_ATOMS: atom_id res chain seq x y z
N ASN A 1 19.39 10.36 3.33
CA ASN A 1 19.60 9.02 3.94
C ASN A 1 18.33 8.28 3.63
N ASP A 2 18.23 7.85 2.38
CA ASP A 2 16.93 7.64 1.73
C ASP A 2 16.69 6.14 1.53
N LEU A 3 15.43 5.75 1.44
CA LEU A 3 15.05 4.35 1.27
C LEU A 3 15.59 3.84 -0.08
N PRO A 4 16.30 2.69 -0.14
CA PRO A 4 16.72 2.12 -1.42
C PRO A 4 15.53 1.72 -2.32
N GLU A 5 15.59 2.01 -3.62
CA GLU A 5 14.52 1.74 -4.59
C GLU A 5 14.00 0.29 -4.57
N ARG A 6 14.89 -0.69 -4.38
CA ARG A 6 14.51 -2.13 -4.28
C ARG A 6 13.53 -2.43 -3.13
N LEU A 7 13.37 -1.51 -2.18
CA LEU A 7 12.47 -1.65 -1.03
C LEU A 7 11.18 -0.85 -1.19
N TYR A 8 10.98 -0.13 -2.30
CA TYR A 8 9.79 0.71 -2.49
C TYR A 8 8.49 -0.10 -2.48
N GLU A 9 8.45 -1.22 -3.21
CA GLU A 9 7.30 -2.13 -3.16
C GLU A 9 7.08 -2.75 -1.77
N THR A 10 8.17 -2.98 -1.02
CA THR A 10 8.08 -3.49 0.35
C THR A 10 7.51 -2.45 1.31
N ALA A 11 7.97 -1.20 1.21
CA ALA A 11 7.45 -0.09 2.00
C ALA A 11 5.99 0.21 1.65
N TYR A 12 5.63 0.15 0.37
CA TYR A 12 4.24 0.29 -0.09
C TYR A 12 3.36 -0.83 0.44
N ALA A 13 3.81 -2.09 0.38
CA ALA A 13 3.09 -3.22 0.96
C ALA A 13 2.84 -3.06 2.46
N LEU A 14 3.85 -2.60 3.21
CA LEU A 14 3.70 -2.29 4.63
C LEU A 14 2.68 -1.17 4.86
N ALA A 15 2.71 -0.10 4.06
CA ALA A 15 1.73 0.98 4.16
C ALA A 15 0.30 0.49 3.88
N CYS A 16 0.11 -0.39 2.89
CA CYS A 16 -1.18 -1.02 2.61
C CYS A 16 -1.68 -1.90 3.77
N ASP A 17 -0.78 -2.61 4.47
CA ASP A 17 -1.17 -3.43 5.64
C ASP A 17 -1.56 -2.54 6.83
N VAL A 18 -0.83 -1.44 7.07
CA VAL A 18 -1.18 -0.46 8.12
C VAL A 18 -2.53 0.19 7.83
N ALA A 19 -2.77 0.62 6.59
CA ALA A 19 -4.03 1.24 6.17
C ALA A 19 -5.24 0.28 6.26
N ALA A 20 -5.02 -1.03 6.21
CA ALA A 20 -6.09 -2.03 6.28
C ALA A 20 -6.31 -2.59 7.70
N ALA A 21 -5.49 -2.19 8.68
CA ALA A 21 -5.42 -2.82 10.00
C ALA A 21 -6.72 -2.73 10.82
N ASP A 22 -7.51 -1.68 10.65
CA ASP A 22 -8.81 -1.50 11.33
C ASP A 22 -10.00 -2.04 10.50
N GLY A 23 -9.72 -2.66 9.35
CA GLY A 23 -10.72 -3.22 8.44
C GLY A 23 -11.45 -2.16 7.59
N GLN A 24 -11.08 -0.88 7.67
CA GLN A 24 -11.73 0.20 6.92
C GLN A 24 -10.71 1.13 6.26
N LEU A 25 -10.64 1.12 4.92
CA LEU A 25 -9.90 2.17 4.20
C LEU A 25 -10.77 3.42 4.06
N LYS A 26 -10.34 4.51 4.71
CA LYS A 26 -10.91 5.86 4.63
C LYS A 26 -10.22 6.66 3.53
N GLU A 27 -10.85 7.76 3.12
CA GLU A 27 -10.36 8.63 2.06
C GLU A 27 -8.95 9.18 2.33
N ALA A 28 -8.63 9.48 3.58
CA ALA A 28 -7.29 9.95 3.97
C ALA A 28 -6.21 8.89 3.74
N GLU A 29 -6.49 7.63 4.07
CA GLU A 29 -5.56 6.51 3.85
C GLU A 29 -5.41 6.22 2.35
N LEU A 30 -6.50 6.29 1.58
CA LEU A 30 -6.46 6.12 0.12
C LEU A 30 -5.60 7.19 -0.55
N ARG A 31 -5.73 8.46 -0.15
CA ARG A 31 -4.89 9.56 -0.67
C ARG A 31 -3.43 9.37 -0.31
N LEU A 32 -3.15 8.98 0.94
CA LEU A 32 -1.78 8.71 1.37
C LEU A 32 -1.14 7.56 0.55
N LEU A 33 -1.86 6.46 0.33
CA LEU A 33 -1.37 5.36 -0.50
C LEU A 33 -1.15 5.82 -1.95
N GLU A 34 -2.03 6.66 -2.50
CA GLU A 34 -1.84 7.22 -3.84
C GLU A 34 -0.57 8.07 -3.94
N GLU A 35 -0.31 8.93 -2.94
CA GLU A 35 0.91 9.74 -2.86
C GLU A 35 2.16 8.86 -2.78
N ILE A 36 2.17 7.84 -1.91
CA ILE A 36 3.31 6.92 -1.77
C ILE A 36 3.56 6.17 -3.09
N ARG A 37 2.50 5.67 -3.74
CA ARG A 37 2.61 4.96 -5.02
C ARG A 37 3.22 5.86 -6.10
N TYR A 38 2.84 7.14 -6.14
CA TYR A 38 3.37 8.12 -7.09
C TYR A 38 4.84 8.44 -6.79
N GLU A 39 5.17 8.76 -5.53
CA GLU A 39 6.54 9.10 -5.12
C GLU A 39 7.52 7.96 -5.36
N PHE A 40 7.09 6.72 -5.10
CA PHE A 40 7.90 5.52 -5.35
C PHE A 40 7.82 5.00 -6.78
N ASN A 41 7.07 5.66 -7.66
CA ASN A 41 6.87 5.28 -9.07
C ASN A 41 6.53 3.79 -9.25
N ILE A 42 5.62 3.27 -8.43
CA ILE A 42 5.23 1.85 -8.45
C ILE A 42 4.24 1.62 -9.59
N ASP A 43 4.54 0.63 -10.43
CA ASP A 43 3.68 0.24 -11.53
C ASP A 43 2.26 -0.12 -11.05
N ARG A 44 1.26 0.23 -11.86
CA ARG A 44 -0.15 0.05 -11.51
C ARG A 44 -0.50 -1.42 -11.24
N LEU A 45 0.09 -2.36 -11.99
CA LEU A 45 -0.17 -3.79 -11.81
C LEU A 45 0.46 -4.30 -10.51
N HIS A 46 1.66 -3.84 -10.18
CA HIS A 46 2.35 -4.23 -8.95
C HIS A 46 1.62 -3.69 -7.71
N ALA A 47 1.23 -2.42 -7.73
CA ALA A 47 0.41 -1.81 -6.68
C ALA A 47 -0.92 -2.56 -6.48
N ALA A 48 -1.63 -2.87 -7.57
CA ALA A 48 -2.89 -3.61 -7.51
C ALA A 48 -2.70 -5.02 -6.90
N ALA A 49 -1.61 -5.71 -7.22
CA ALA A 49 -1.30 -7.01 -6.63
C ALA A 49 -1.03 -6.92 -5.12
N ILE A 50 -0.28 -5.91 -4.69
CA ILE A 50 0.03 -5.64 -3.29
C ILE A 50 -1.23 -5.30 -2.50
N GLU A 51 -2.02 -4.35 -2.98
CA GLU A 51 -3.29 -3.92 -2.36
C GLU A 51 -4.26 -5.09 -2.24
N ARG A 52 -4.37 -5.92 -3.28
CA ARG A 52 -5.20 -7.13 -3.26
C ARG A 52 -4.76 -8.11 -2.18
N GLY A 53 -3.43 -8.25 -2.00
CA GLY A 53 -2.82 -9.08 -0.97
C GLY A 53 -3.07 -8.58 0.44
N SER A 54 -2.88 -7.27 0.68
CA SER A 54 -3.22 -6.63 1.97
C SER A 54 -4.70 -6.82 2.29
N ARG A 55 -5.59 -6.52 1.32
CA ARG A 55 -7.03 -6.67 1.51
C ARG A 55 -7.39 -8.10 1.90
N ALA A 56 -6.80 -9.11 1.25
CA ALA A 56 -7.08 -10.52 1.55
C ALA A 56 -6.80 -10.91 3.01
N ARG A 57 -5.84 -10.27 3.68
CA ARG A 57 -5.51 -10.52 5.09
C ARG A 57 -6.51 -9.88 6.06
N HIS A 58 -7.18 -8.81 5.63
CA HIS A 58 -8.05 -7.98 6.47
C HIS A 58 -9.54 -8.11 6.12
N VAL A 59 -9.91 -8.97 5.16
CA VAL A 59 -11.31 -9.30 4.90
C VAL A 59 -11.86 -9.99 6.15
N MET A 60 -12.77 -9.32 6.85
CA MET A 60 -13.60 -9.98 7.87
C MET A 60 -14.69 -10.82 7.18
N PRO A 61 -15.01 -12.01 7.70
CA PRO A 61 -16.07 -12.88 7.17
C PRO A 61 -17.46 -12.25 7.28
#